data_AF-A0A5C8ZKV1-F1
#
_entry.id   AF-A0A5C8ZKV1-F1
#
_cell.length_a   1.000
_cell.length_b   1.000
_cell.length_c   1.000
_cell.angle_alpha   90.00
_cell.angle_beta   90.00
_cell.angle_gamma   90.00
#
_symmetry.space_group_name_H-M   'P 1'
#
loop_
_entity.id
_entity.type
_entity.pdbx_description
1 polymer ?
#
loop_
_entity_poly.entity_id
_entity_poly.type
_entity_poly.pdbx_seq_one_letter_code
_entity_poly.pdbx_strand_id
1 'polypeptide(L)'
;MTSSRRPYERLLRWYPRDWRETHGEVFLALLQDDDDAAGRTRPSRADAWSARVHGTAEHLTPTAGWVLATAGAAASLVSLVLVFAQLGGDGGGEPPSTGWEVLTTPTALAQLLATAAAPALISLAAVALLRSVHLLGDHSAVLAGASAVAAWCLAALTSASWGVGFERADAGLAQTAFGDATWPLFLAATAVGTVTAAAVWDGVLSVVPTLRDARRRRGPRVLARRALAVVLAAPTALFLGLGAVAPGSAFVAGAALAAACLVRRRDPAPRSVQPAPPQPPLPRRRRPPLVADGRRAAAAGQLAVAALVVGSAATAHALGGFVWQDALLDAGLPLAGMRPMNLGLAVGSGATALVVVAVALLLARQRSRAARWVTAGVVVAVLLRGVDALRGPESGAELLFAGGALLGLVGAVVLARVLPGRPALRWTTAGALGVGVGVGAGTGALAVGPLLAPLGAAVVLGALFVSAARARRSVQSADTGPAPSRRSASA
;
A
#
# COMPACT_ATOMS: atom_id res chain seq x y z
N MET A 1 2.73 32.95 -35.32
CA MET A 1 2.37 31.68 -34.63
C MET A 1 1.08 31.14 -35.27
N THR A 2 1.15 30.03 -35.98
CA THR A 2 0.08 29.53 -36.86
C THR A 2 -1.07 28.88 -36.07
N SER A 3 -2.31 29.04 -36.54
CA SER A 3 -3.52 28.53 -35.85
C SER A 3 -3.55 26.99 -35.73
N SER A 4 -2.76 26.28 -36.54
CA SER A 4 -2.61 24.83 -36.57
C SER A 4 -1.83 24.24 -35.39
N ARG A 5 -0.97 25.02 -34.72
CA ARG A 5 -0.13 24.52 -33.60
C ARG A 5 -0.87 24.49 -32.25
N ARG A 6 -1.91 25.31 -32.10
CA ARG A 6 -2.69 25.47 -30.85
C ARG A 6 -3.31 24.17 -30.30
N PRO A 7 -3.88 23.26 -31.11
CA PRO A 7 -4.43 22.00 -30.59
C PRO A 7 -3.38 21.09 -29.96
N TYR A 8 -2.17 21.05 -30.52
CA TYR A 8 -1.05 20.24 -30.03
C TYR A 8 -0.47 20.82 -28.73
N GLU A 9 -0.24 22.13 -28.68
CA GLU A 9 0.24 22.83 -27.47
C GLU A 9 -0.68 22.66 -26.25
N ARG A 10 -2.00 22.54 -26.47
CA ARG A 10 -2.95 22.26 -25.39
C ARG A 10 -2.68 20.93 -24.69
N LEU A 11 -2.07 19.94 -25.36
CA LEU A 11 -1.72 18.66 -24.76
C LEU A 11 -0.56 18.81 -23.76
N LEU A 12 0.36 19.74 -23.98
CA LEU A 12 1.47 19.99 -23.06
C LEU A 12 0.99 20.47 -21.68
N ARG A 13 -0.21 21.05 -21.55
CA ARG A 13 -0.74 21.49 -20.25
C ARG A 13 -0.86 20.37 -19.22
N TRP A 14 -0.97 19.12 -19.67
CA TRP A 14 -1.02 17.94 -18.82
C TRP A 14 0.34 17.51 -18.28
N TYR A 15 1.44 18.08 -18.77
CA TYR A 15 2.80 17.78 -18.34
C TYR A 15 3.34 18.80 -17.34
N PRO A 16 4.23 18.39 -16.41
CA PRO A 16 4.94 19.28 -15.52
C PRO A 16 5.74 20.35 -16.28
N ARG A 17 5.94 21.52 -15.68
CA ARG A 17 6.64 22.64 -16.31
C ARG A 17 8.05 22.27 -16.78
N ASP A 18 8.85 21.68 -15.91
CA ASP A 18 10.24 21.30 -16.21
C ASP A 18 10.32 20.28 -17.35
N TRP A 19 9.34 19.36 -17.42
CA TRP A 19 9.25 18.38 -18.50
C TRP A 19 8.94 19.07 -19.82
N ARG A 20 7.99 20.02 -19.84
CA ARG A 20 7.63 20.78 -21.05
C ARG A 20 8.82 21.57 -21.58
N GLU A 21 9.58 22.22 -20.70
CA GLU A 21 10.73 23.04 -21.08
C GLU A 21 11.85 22.17 -21.70
N THR A 22 12.01 20.94 -21.24
CA THR A 22 13.09 20.03 -21.71
C THR A 22 12.69 19.22 -22.94
N HIS A 23 11.45 18.72 -23.01
CA HIS A 23 11.03 17.72 -24.00
C HIS A 23 9.87 18.20 -24.89
N GLY A 24 9.24 19.33 -24.57
CA GLY A 24 7.98 19.75 -25.18
C GLY A 24 8.08 20.01 -26.69
N GLU A 25 9.14 20.69 -27.14
CA GLU A 25 9.35 20.96 -28.57
C GLU A 25 9.54 19.67 -29.38
N VAL A 26 10.38 18.75 -28.88
CA VAL A 26 10.61 17.45 -29.53
C VAL A 26 9.35 16.60 -29.56
N PHE A 27 8.60 16.57 -28.46
CA PHE A 27 7.34 15.84 -28.39
C PHE A 27 6.30 16.38 -29.38
N LEU A 28 6.18 17.71 -29.49
CA LEU A 28 5.27 18.33 -30.45
C LEU A 28 5.69 18.06 -31.89
N ALA A 29 6.99 18.15 -32.20
CA ALA A 29 7.51 17.86 -33.53
C ALA A 29 7.20 16.41 -33.95
N LEU A 30 7.50 15.43 -33.08
CA LEU A 30 7.19 14.01 -33.35
C LEU A 30 5.70 13.76 -33.57
N LEU A 31 4.85 14.38 -32.74
CA LEU A 31 3.40 14.21 -32.87
C LEU A 31 2.86 14.85 -34.15
N GLN A 32 3.45 15.96 -34.59
CA GLN A 32 3.11 16.60 -35.86
C GLN A 32 3.60 15.79 -37.05
N ASP A 33 4.83 15.29 -37.01
CA ASP A 33 5.39 14.43 -38.07
C ASP A 33 4.54 13.16 -38.27
N ASP A 34 4.11 12.52 -37.16
CA ASP A 34 3.24 11.33 -37.21
C ASP A 34 1.84 11.64 -37.77
N ASP A 35 1.28 12.82 -37.46
CA ASP A 35 -0.02 13.24 -37.98
C ASP A 35 0.06 13.67 -39.44
N ASP A 36 1.11 14.41 -39.83
CA ASP A 36 1.37 14.84 -41.20
C ASP A 36 1.60 13.63 -42.12
N ALA A 37 2.38 12.65 -41.68
CA ALA A 37 2.57 11.38 -42.39
C ALA A 37 1.27 10.61 -42.58
N ALA A 38 0.30 10.79 -41.69
CA ALA A 38 -1.02 10.19 -41.78
C ALA A 38 -2.08 11.10 -42.43
N GLY A 39 -1.68 12.25 -43.00
CA GLY A 39 -2.56 13.21 -43.66
C GLY A 39 -3.53 13.91 -42.73
N ARG A 40 -3.24 13.96 -41.42
CA ARG A 40 -4.08 14.61 -40.41
C ARG A 40 -3.53 15.98 -40.04
N THR A 41 -4.43 16.93 -39.78
CA THR A 41 -4.06 18.29 -39.34
C THR A 41 -4.25 18.51 -37.84
N ARG A 42 -4.67 17.47 -37.10
CA ARG A 42 -4.95 17.51 -35.66
C ARG A 42 -4.66 16.16 -35.00
N PRO A 43 -4.32 16.15 -33.69
CA PRO A 43 -4.15 14.93 -32.92
C PRO A 43 -5.39 14.04 -32.99
N SER A 44 -5.17 12.75 -33.19
CA SER A 44 -6.26 11.77 -33.03
C SER A 44 -6.77 11.78 -31.58
N ARG A 45 -8.02 11.34 -31.37
CA ARG A 45 -8.58 11.21 -30.01
C ARG A 45 -7.76 10.25 -29.15
N ALA A 46 -7.20 9.20 -29.76
CA ALA A 46 -6.38 8.22 -29.06
C ALA A 46 -5.04 8.82 -28.62
N ASP A 47 -4.38 9.59 -29.49
CA ASP A 47 -3.09 10.23 -29.17
C ASP A 47 -3.28 11.35 -28.15
N ALA A 48 -4.35 12.15 -28.28
CA ALA A 48 -4.72 13.15 -27.31
C ALA A 48 -5.00 12.53 -25.92
N TRP A 49 -5.67 11.38 -25.86
CA TRP A 49 -5.91 10.67 -24.60
C TRP A 49 -4.61 10.09 -24.02
N SER A 50 -3.80 9.43 -24.85
CA SER A 50 -2.50 8.89 -24.46
C SER A 50 -1.59 9.98 -23.88
N ALA A 51 -1.51 11.13 -24.54
CA ALA A 51 -0.73 12.28 -24.09
C ALA A 51 -1.23 12.85 -22.75
N ARG A 52 -2.55 12.91 -22.53
CA ARG A 52 -3.13 13.33 -21.25
C ARG A 52 -2.75 12.38 -20.12
N VAL A 53 -2.94 11.08 -20.34
CA VAL A 53 -2.62 10.06 -19.34
C VAL A 53 -1.13 10.05 -19.03
N HIS A 54 -0.26 10.11 -20.05
CA HIS A 54 1.17 10.16 -19.83
C HIS A 54 1.59 11.43 -19.08
N GLY A 55 1.07 12.60 -19.47
CA GLY A 55 1.32 13.86 -18.77
C GLY A 55 0.87 13.84 -17.31
N THR A 56 -0.35 13.35 -17.02
CA THR A 56 -0.83 13.18 -15.64
C THR A 56 0.04 12.21 -14.86
N ALA A 57 0.42 11.08 -15.47
CA ALA A 57 1.29 10.12 -14.84
C ALA A 57 2.66 10.73 -14.49
N GLU A 58 3.18 11.65 -15.30
CA GLU A 58 4.47 12.31 -15.07
C GLU A 58 4.52 13.16 -13.80
N HIS A 59 3.37 13.56 -13.26
CA HIS A 59 3.30 14.20 -11.94
C HIS A 59 3.53 13.21 -10.78
N LEU A 60 3.32 11.90 -11.01
CA LEU A 60 3.52 10.83 -10.03
C LEU A 60 5.00 10.44 -9.94
N THR A 61 5.81 11.38 -9.45
CA THR A 61 7.25 11.21 -9.22
C THR A 61 7.52 10.68 -7.80
N PRO A 62 8.72 10.12 -7.52
CA PRO A 62 9.13 9.79 -6.15
C PRO A 62 9.05 10.97 -5.18
N THR A 63 9.30 12.19 -5.68
CA THR A 63 9.20 13.42 -4.89
C THR A 63 7.75 13.71 -4.52
N ALA A 64 6.83 13.66 -5.50
CA ALA A 64 5.40 13.80 -5.23
C ALA A 64 4.91 12.71 -4.26
N GLY A 65 5.35 11.47 -4.46
CA GLY A 65 5.03 10.35 -3.56
C GLY A 65 5.52 10.59 -2.13
N TRP A 66 6.71 11.16 -1.92
CA TRP A 66 7.19 11.51 -0.59
C TRP A 66 6.35 12.62 0.07
N VAL A 67 5.99 13.67 -0.68
CA VAL A 67 5.13 14.77 -0.19
C VAL A 67 3.77 14.21 0.20
N LEU A 68 3.13 13.44 -0.68
CA LEU A 68 1.82 12.84 -0.44
C LEU A 68 1.82 11.90 0.77
N ALA A 69 2.84 11.03 0.90
CA ALA A 69 2.94 10.12 2.03
C ALA A 69 3.16 10.87 3.36
N THR A 70 3.96 11.93 3.35
CA THR A 70 4.22 12.77 4.53
C THR A 70 2.97 13.55 4.94
N ALA A 71 2.26 14.13 3.97
CA ALA A 71 0.99 14.82 4.21
C ALA A 71 -0.09 13.86 4.73
N GLY A 72 -0.19 12.64 4.18
CA GLY A 72 -1.10 11.61 4.66
C GLY A 72 -0.78 11.15 6.07
N ALA A 73 0.51 10.94 6.39
CA ALA A 73 0.93 10.61 7.76
C ALA A 73 0.60 11.75 8.74
N ALA A 74 0.88 13.01 8.37
CA ALA A 74 0.54 14.17 9.18
C ALA A 74 -0.96 14.30 9.40
N ALA A 75 -1.78 14.14 8.36
CA ALA A 75 -3.24 14.13 8.46
C ALA A 75 -3.75 13.04 9.42
N SER A 76 -3.17 11.83 9.35
CA SER A 76 -3.51 10.74 10.28
C SER A 76 -3.10 11.07 11.73
N LEU A 77 -1.97 11.75 11.94
CA LEU A 77 -1.53 12.16 13.27
C LEU A 77 -2.44 13.25 13.85
N VAL A 78 -2.81 14.25 13.03
CA VAL A 78 -3.76 15.30 13.43
C VAL A 78 -5.10 14.70 13.80
N SER A 79 -5.62 13.76 12.97
CA SER A 79 -6.84 13.01 13.29
C SER A 79 -6.73 12.31 14.66
N LEU A 80 -5.62 11.61 14.92
CA LEU A 80 -5.40 10.93 16.18
C LEU A 80 -5.40 11.89 17.38
N VAL A 81 -4.71 13.04 17.26
CA VAL A 81 -4.68 14.08 18.29
C VAL A 81 -6.08 14.62 18.56
N LEU A 82 -6.86 14.90 17.52
CA LEU A 82 -8.23 15.39 17.64
C LEU A 82 -9.13 14.37 18.35
N VAL A 83 -9.02 13.08 18.01
CA VAL A 83 -9.79 12.01 18.69
C VAL A 83 -9.43 11.93 20.17
N PHE A 84 -8.14 11.96 20.53
CA PHE A 84 -7.73 11.88 21.94
C PHE A 84 -8.05 13.14 22.75
N ALA A 85 -7.98 14.33 22.13
CA ALA A 85 -8.37 15.56 22.80
C ALA A 85 -9.84 15.56 23.23
N GLN A 86 -10.70 14.86 22.48
CA GLN A 86 -12.13 14.74 22.77
C GLN A 86 -12.44 13.73 23.88
N LEU A 87 -11.63 12.68 24.02
CA LEU A 87 -11.77 11.71 25.13
C LEU A 87 -11.52 12.34 26.51
N GLY A 88 -10.93 13.54 26.57
CA GLY A 88 -10.72 14.30 27.80
C GLY A 88 -11.71 15.44 28.04
N GLY A 89 -12.71 15.63 27.16
CA GLY A 89 -13.78 16.63 27.34
C GLY A 89 -14.94 16.07 28.15
N ASP A 90 -15.57 16.91 28.97
CA ASP A 90 -16.78 16.56 29.73
C ASP A 90 -17.87 16.11 28.75
N GLY A 91 -18.21 14.82 28.78
CA GLY A 91 -19.18 14.14 27.89
C GLY A 91 -20.62 14.58 28.12
N GLY A 92 -20.90 15.88 27.99
CA GLY A 92 -22.23 16.44 28.05
C GLY A 92 -23.07 15.97 26.86
N GLY A 93 -24.29 15.52 27.14
CA GLY A 93 -25.24 14.93 26.19
C GLY A 93 -25.56 15.84 25.02
N GLU A 94 -24.74 15.79 23.98
CA GLU A 94 -25.05 16.39 22.69
C GLU A 94 -26.26 15.68 22.08
N PRO A 95 -27.20 16.42 21.48
CA PRO A 95 -28.34 15.84 20.79
C PRO A 95 -27.87 14.89 19.66
N PRO A 96 -28.64 13.84 19.33
CA PRO A 96 -28.28 12.91 18.27
C PRO A 96 -28.12 13.66 16.94
N SER A 97 -27.03 13.38 16.23
CA SER A 97 -26.60 14.19 15.09
C SER A 97 -27.68 14.27 13.99
N THR A 98 -27.86 15.47 13.44
CA THR A 98 -28.78 15.70 12.30
C THR A 98 -28.18 15.28 10.95
N GLY A 99 -26.95 14.75 10.95
CA GLY A 99 -26.25 14.15 9.81
C GLY A 99 -25.23 15.07 9.11
N TRP A 100 -25.39 16.40 9.18
CA TRP A 100 -24.47 17.36 8.52
C TRP A 100 -23.51 18.06 9.51
N GLU A 101 -23.81 18.03 10.81
CA GLU A 101 -22.92 18.49 11.90
C GLU A 101 -21.62 17.67 11.95
N VAL A 102 -21.63 16.46 11.37
CA VAL A 102 -20.46 15.61 11.06
C VAL A 102 -19.51 16.24 10.02
N LEU A 103 -19.71 17.50 9.63
CA LEU A 103 -18.77 18.26 8.78
C LEU A 103 -18.22 19.54 9.44
N THR A 104 -18.75 19.97 10.59
CA THR A 104 -18.43 21.28 11.20
C THR A 104 -17.71 21.17 12.54
N THR A 105 -17.65 19.97 13.13
CA THR A 105 -17.01 19.73 14.43
C THR A 105 -15.54 19.31 14.31
N PRO A 106 -14.74 19.40 15.39
CA PRO A 106 -13.41 18.81 15.40
C PRO A 106 -13.42 17.28 15.20
N THR A 107 -14.49 16.59 15.63
CA THR A 107 -14.68 15.14 15.43
C THR A 107 -14.96 14.80 13.97
N ALA A 108 -15.80 15.60 13.29
CA ALA A 108 -16.01 15.57 11.85
C ALA A 108 -14.70 15.67 11.06
N LEU A 109 -13.88 16.67 11.39
CA LEU A 109 -12.58 16.85 10.76
C LEU A 109 -11.66 15.66 11.02
N ALA A 110 -11.61 15.15 12.26
CA ALA A 110 -10.82 13.99 12.62
C ALA A 110 -11.23 12.75 11.80
N GLN A 111 -12.53 12.51 11.64
CA GLN A 111 -13.07 11.39 10.88
C GLN A 111 -12.79 11.54 9.38
N LEU A 112 -12.97 12.73 8.80
CA LEU A 112 -12.64 13.01 7.40
C LEU A 112 -11.16 12.78 7.10
N LEU A 113 -10.28 13.23 8.01
CA LEU A 113 -8.84 13.02 7.89
C LEU A 113 -8.48 11.53 7.98
N ALA A 114 -9.09 10.77 8.89
CA ALA A 114 -8.83 9.34 9.07
C ALA A 114 -9.36 8.48 7.92
N THR A 115 -10.55 8.77 7.41
CA THR A 115 -11.29 7.86 6.51
C THR A 115 -11.21 8.25 5.04
N ALA A 116 -10.91 9.52 4.71
CA ALA A 116 -10.72 9.98 3.34
C ALA A 116 -9.30 10.50 3.08
N ALA A 117 -8.92 11.60 3.73
CA ALA A 117 -7.75 12.38 3.29
C ALA A 117 -6.44 11.60 3.47
N ALA A 118 -6.16 11.08 4.66
CA ALA A 118 -4.92 10.36 4.91
C ALA A 118 -4.79 9.10 4.04
N PRO A 119 -5.77 8.17 3.98
CA PRO A 119 -5.67 6.99 3.15
C PRO A 119 -5.57 7.28 1.65
N ALA A 120 -6.26 8.32 1.14
CA ALA A 120 -6.17 8.73 -0.27
C ALA A 120 -4.77 9.23 -0.62
N LEU A 121 -4.20 10.11 0.20
CA LEU A 121 -2.84 10.63 0.01
C LEU A 121 -1.80 9.50 0.07
N ILE A 122 -1.94 8.58 1.02
CA ILE A 122 -1.07 7.40 1.16
C ILE A 122 -1.19 6.48 -0.06
N SER A 123 -2.40 6.27 -0.58
CA SER A 123 -2.63 5.45 -1.76
C SER A 123 -2.01 6.07 -3.02
N LEU A 124 -2.14 7.38 -3.21
CA LEU A 124 -1.48 8.10 -4.30
C LEU A 124 0.05 8.03 -4.18
N ALA A 125 0.58 8.13 -2.97
CA ALA A 125 2.01 7.94 -2.73
C ALA A 125 2.49 6.52 -3.09
N ALA A 126 1.70 5.49 -2.73
CA ALA A 126 1.98 4.12 -3.11
C ALA A 126 1.97 3.94 -4.64
N VAL A 127 1.00 4.52 -5.35
CA VAL A 127 0.94 4.51 -6.81
C VAL A 127 2.16 5.19 -7.43
N ALA A 128 2.56 6.36 -6.93
CA ALA A 128 3.75 7.06 -7.40
C ALA A 128 5.03 6.23 -7.19
N LEU A 129 5.16 5.58 -6.04
CA LEU A 129 6.27 4.67 -5.75
C LEU A 129 6.27 3.48 -6.72
N LEU A 130 5.13 2.80 -6.89
CA LEU A 130 4.99 1.63 -7.77
C LEU A 130 5.26 1.98 -9.24
N ARG A 131 4.83 3.16 -9.71
CA ARG A 131 5.18 3.69 -11.03
C ARG A 131 6.68 3.92 -11.16
N SER A 132 7.32 4.52 -10.15
CA SER A 132 8.76 4.81 -10.16
C SER A 132 9.66 3.57 -10.19
N VAL A 133 9.13 2.41 -9.79
CA VAL A 133 9.82 1.10 -9.89
C VAL A 133 9.36 0.29 -11.11
N HIS A 134 8.61 0.91 -12.02
CA HIS A 134 8.06 0.34 -13.25
C HIS A 134 7.19 -0.91 -13.04
N LEU A 135 6.51 -1.00 -11.89
CA LEU A 135 5.49 -2.02 -11.65
C LEU A 135 4.13 -1.61 -12.22
N LEU A 136 3.85 -0.30 -12.28
CA LEU A 136 2.67 0.26 -12.93
C LEU A 136 3.09 1.00 -14.21
N GLY A 137 2.38 0.76 -15.30
CA GLY A 137 2.42 1.63 -16.48
C GLY A 137 1.58 2.90 -16.26
N ASP A 138 1.77 3.91 -17.10
CA ASP A 138 1.14 5.23 -16.91
C ASP A 138 -0.40 5.16 -16.86
N HIS A 139 -1.02 4.41 -17.77
CA HIS A 139 -2.48 4.19 -17.76
C HIS A 139 -2.98 3.55 -16.45
N SER A 140 -2.29 2.51 -15.99
CA SER A 140 -2.66 1.82 -14.75
C SER A 140 -2.41 2.70 -13.53
N ALA A 141 -1.38 3.56 -13.54
CA ALA A 141 -1.09 4.47 -12.45
C ALA A 141 -2.16 5.57 -12.33
N VAL A 142 -2.55 6.20 -13.43
CA VAL A 142 -3.62 7.22 -13.43
C VAL A 142 -4.96 6.62 -13.02
N LEU A 143 -5.32 5.45 -13.57
CA LEU A 143 -6.53 4.73 -13.18
C LEU A 143 -6.52 4.36 -11.70
N ALA A 144 -5.44 3.75 -11.21
CA ALA A 144 -5.31 3.37 -9.80
C ALA A 144 -5.36 4.61 -8.88
N GLY A 145 -4.72 5.71 -9.25
CA GLY A 145 -4.75 6.95 -8.47
C GLY A 145 -6.16 7.54 -8.38
N ALA A 146 -6.86 7.67 -9.52
CA ALA A 146 -8.21 8.22 -9.55
C ALA A 146 -9.23 7.32 -8.83
N SER A 147 -9.16 6.00 -9.06
CA SER A 147 -10.03 5.03 -8.38
C SER A 147 -9.73 4.93 -6.87
N ALA A 148 -8.47 5.09 -6.44
CA ALA A 148 -8.14 5.14 -5.02
C ALA A 148 -8.82 6.33 -4.33
N VAL A 149 -8.73 7.53 -4.91
CA VAL A 149 -9.37 8.73 -4.37
C VAL A 149 -10.89 8.54 -4.29
N ALA A 150 -11.51 8.05 -5.36
CA ALA A 150 -12.95 7.79 -5.38
C ALA A 150 -13.37 6.74 -4.33
N ALA A 151 -12.60 5.65 -4.17
CA ALA A 151 -12.86 4.62 -3.17
C ALA A 151 -12.82 5.19 -1.74
N TRP A 152 -11.84 6.05 -1.44
CA TRP A 152 -11.72 6.67 -0.11
C TRP A 152 -12.80 7.73 0.16
N CYS A 153 -13.25 8.47 -0.86
CA CYS A 153 -14.44 9.32 -0.74
C CYS A 153 -15.68 8.49 -0.36
N LEU A 154 -15.91 7.36 -1.05
CA LEU A 154 -17.02 6.46 -0.74
C LEU A 154 -16.87 5.80 0.63
N ALA A 155 -15.65 5.44 1.03
CA ALA A 155 -15.38 4.87 2.35
C ALA A 155 -15.68 5.88 3.48
N ALA A 156 -15.34 7.16 3.30
CA ALA A 156 -15.69 8.20 4.26
C ALA A 156 -17.20 8.42 4.35
N LEU A 157 -17.90 8.44 3.21
CA LEU A 157 -19.37 8.48 3.20
C LEU A 157 -19.98 7.26 3.89
N THR A 158 -19.42 6.08 3.67
CA THR A 158 -19.83 4.84 4.35
C THR A 158 -19.66 4.97 5.86
N SER A 159 -18.51 5.48 6.32
CA SER A 159 -18.23 5.66 7.75
C SER A 159 -19.17 6.68 8.39
N ALA A 160 -19.46 7.79 7.73
CA ALA A 160 -20.42 8.78 8.22
C ALA A 160 -21.86 8.24 8.24
N SER A 161 -22.26 7.53 7.19
CA SER A 161 -23.57 6.86 7.07
C SER A 161 -23.77 5.82 8.18
N TRP A 162 -22.74 5.00 8.46
CA TRP A 162 -22.73 4.05 9.57
C TRP A 162 -22.91 4.76 10.92
N GLY A 163 -22.16 5.85 11.16
CA GLY A 163 -22.25 6.61 12.41
C GLY A 163 -23.65 7.15 12.68
N VAL A 164 -24.26 7.79 11.68
CA VAL A 164 -25.65 8.29 11.78
C VAL A 164 -26.64 7.15 12.02
N GLY A 165 -26.49 6.02 11.31
CA GLY A 165 -27.38 4.88 11.50
C GLY A 165 -27.27 4.26 12.89
N PHE A 166 -26.04 4.20 13.42
CA PHE A 166 -25.74 3.69 14.75
C PHE A 166 -26.34 4.57 15.86
N GLU A 167 -26.08 5.88 15.84
CA GLU A 167 -26.61 6.82 16.83
C GLU A 167 -28.15 6.79 16.90
N ARG A 168 -28.81 6.71 15.75
CA ARG A 168 -30.28 6.64 15.71
C ARG A 168 -30.81 5.31 16.23
N ALA A 169 -30.14 4.20 15.90
CA ALA A 169 -30.51 2.90 16.45
C ALA A 169 -30.38 2.89 17.98
N ASP A 170 -29.30 3.46 18.52
CA ASP A 170 -29.06 3.55 19.96
C ASP A 170 -30.10 4.44 20.67
N ALA A 171 -30.49 5.54 20.03
CA ALA A 171 -31.56 6.41 20.50
C ALA A 171 -32.99 5.84 20.31
N GLY A 172 -33.13 4.63 19.74
CA GLY A 172 -34.45 4.03 19.44
C GLY A 172 -35.26 4.78 18.38
N LEU A 173 -34.59 5.58 17.54
CA LEU A 173 -35.21 6.39 16.48
C LEU A 173 -35.26 5.62 15.16
N ALA A 174 -36.22 5.99 14.31
CA ALA A 174 -36.28 5.49 12.94
C ALA A 174 -35.01 5.88 12.16
N GLN A 175 -34.56 4.96 11.30
CA GLN A 175 -33.43 5.18 10.39
C GLN A 175 -33.71 6.30 9.40
N THR A 176 -32.65 6.98 8.97
CA THR A 176 -32.73 7.97 7.87
C THR A 176 -32.30 7.31 6.56
N ALA A 177 -32.71 7.88 5.42
CA ALA A 177 -32.25 7.42 4.10
C ALA A 177 -30.72 7.42 3.98
N PHE A 178 -30.02 8.34 4.69
CA PHE A 178 -28.57 8.35 4.74
C PHE A 178 -28.00 7.22 5.61
N GLY A 179 -28.61 6.90 6.77
CA GLY A 179 -28.22 5.74 7.59
C GLY A 179 -28.41 4.41 6.83
N ASP A 180 -29.54 4.27 6.13
CA ASP A 180 -29.85 3.08 5.31
C ASP A 180 -28.90 2.90 4.11
N ALA A 181 -28.25 3.98 3.66
CA ALA A 181 -27.29 3.95 2.55
C ALA A 181 -25.95 3.29 2.89
N THR A 182 -25.72 2.87 4.15
CA THR A 182 -24.42 2.35 4.60
C THR A 182 -23.93 1.17 3.76
N TRP A 183 -24.78 0.16 3.56
CA TRP A 183 -24.41 -1.03 2.79
C TRP A 183 -24.18 -0.73 1.30
N PRO A 184 -25.06 0.00 0.59
CA PRO A 184 -24.79 0.44 -0.77
C PRO A 184 -23.47 1.20 -0.92
N LEU A 185 -23.17 2.13 0.00
CA LEU A 185 -21.93 2.90 0.00
C LEU A 185 -20.70 2.02 0.24
N PHE A 186 -20.80 1.09 1.19
CA PHE A 186 -19.74 0.11 1.48
C PHE A 186 -19.43 -0.76 0.26
N LEU A 187 -20.46 -1.28 -0.41
CA LEU A 187 -20.30 -2.09 -1.61
C LEU A 187 -19.69 -1.29 -2.76
N ALA A 188 -20.12 -0.04 -2.95
CA ALA A 188 -19.54 0.86 -3.94
C ALA A 188 -18.06 1.16 -3.63
N ALA A 189 -17.73 1.49 -2.39
CA ALA A 189 -16.34 1.71 -1.94
C ALA A 189 -15.47 0.48 -2.21
N THR A 190 -15.97 -0.71 -1.87
CA THR A 190 -15.28 -1.98 -2.07
C THR A 190 -15.09 -2.29 -3.56
N ALA A 191 -16.12 -2.07 -4.39
CA ALA A 191 -16.05 -2.30 -5.82
C ALA A 191 -15.01 -1.37 -6.49
N VAL A 192 -15.04 -0.07 -6.19
CA VAL A 192 -14.06 0.89 -6.72
C VAL A 192 -12.66 0.61 -6.18
N GLY A 193 -12.53 0.27 -4.89
CA GLY A 193 -11.26 -0.15 -4.29
C GLY A 193 -10.68 -1.42 -4.94
N THR A 194 -11.55 -2.35 -5.35
CA THR A 194 -11.15 -3.57 -6.08
C THR A 194 -10.56 -3.21 -7.45
N VAL A 195 -11.12 -2.22 -8.16
CA VAL A 195 -10.54 -1.73 -9.42
C VAL A 195 -9.13 -1.19 -9.21
N THR A 196 -8.92 -0.39 -8.16
CA THR A 196 -7.60 0.12 -7.76
C THR A 196 -6.60 -1.01 -7.51
N ALA A 197 -6.97 -1.97 -6.65
CA ALA A 197 -6.10 -3.07 -6.27
C ALA A 197 -5.82 -4.02 -7.44
N ALA A 198 -6.78 -4.21 -8.35
CA ALA A 198 -6.59 -5.04 -9.54
C ALA A 198 -5.55 -4.45 -10.50
N ALA A 199 -5.52 -3.13 -10.67
CA ALA A 199 -4.50 -2.47 -11.46
C ALA A 199 -3.09 -2.69 -10.89
N VAL A 200 -2.96 -2.68 -9.55
CA VAL A 200 -1.69 -2.98 -8.85
C VAL A 200 -1.28 -4.43 -9.02
N TRP A 201 -2.20 -5.36 -8.76
CA TRP A 201 -1.93 -6.80 -8.91
C TRP A 201 -1.62 -7.20 -10.35
N ASP A 202 -2.31 -6.64 -11.36
CA ASP A 202 -1.99 -6.87 -12.77
C ASP A 202 -0.55 -6.42 -13.09
N GLY A 203 -0.13 -5.27 -12.56
CA GLY A 203 1.24 -4.77 -12.66
C GLY A 203 2.27 -5.72 -12.03
N VAL A 204 2.04 -6.18 -10.80
CA VAL A 204 2.91 -7.14 -10.10
C VAL A 204 3.00 -8.46 -10.87
N LEU A 205 1.87 -9.02 -11.29
CA LEU A 205 1.79 -10.28 -12.02
C LEU A 205 2.39 -10.18 -13.43
N SER A 206 2.40 -9.00 -14.05
CA SER A 206 3.01 -8.78 -15.37
C SER A 206 4.52 -9.03 -15.42
N VAL A 207 5.18 -8.98 -14.27
CA VAL A 207 6.63 -9.25 -14.15
C VAL A 207 6.93 -10.75 -14.26
N VAL A 208 5.95 -11.61 -13.96
CA VAL A 208 6.08 -13.07 -13.95
C VAL A 208 6.19 -13.62 -15.37
N PRO A 209 7.31 -14.25 -15.77
CA PRO A 209 7.54 -14.67 -17.16
C PRO A 209 6.49 -15.64 -17.71
N THR A 210 5.96 -16.54 -16.87
CA THR A 210 4.93 -17.52 -17.27
C THR A 210 3.57 -16.88 -17.56
N LEU A 211 3.30 -15.73 -16.94
CA LEU A 211 2.08 -14.94 -17.14
C LEU A 211 2.30 -13.76 -18.10
N ARG A 212 3.54 -13.60 -18.61
CA ARG A 212 3.93 -12.53 -19.52
C ARG A 212 3.81 -13.02 -20.95
N ASP A 213 2.69 -12.71 -21.60
CA ASP A 213 2.58 -12.91 -23.05
C ASP A 213 3.37 -11.82 -23.79
N ALA A 214 4.54 -12.18 -24.31
CA ALA A 214 5.41 -11.27 -25.05
C ALA A 214 4.94 -10.98 -26.48
N ARG A 215 3.98 -11.75 -27.02
CA ARG A 215 3.61 -11.68 -28.45
C ARG A 215 2.14 -11.31 -28.76
N ARG A 216 1.18 -11.40 -27.82
CA ARG A 216 -0.23 -11.02 -28.08
C ARG A 216 -0.92 -10.41 -26.85
N ARG A 217 -1.48 -9.19 -26.99
CA ARG A 217 -2.23 -8.47 -25.94
C ARG A 217 -3.59 -9.12 -25.58
N ARG A 218 -4.04 -10.13 -26.33
CA ARG A 218 -5.34 -10.82 -26.18
C ARG A 218 -5.20 -12.35 -26.07
N GLY A 219 -4.09 -12.84 -25.51
CA GLY A 219 -3.93 -14.27 -25.24
C GLY A 219 -4.74 -14.72 -24.02
N PRO A 220 -5.10 -16.02 -23.91
CA PRO A 220 -5.78 -16.58 -22.74
C PRO A 220 -5.00 -16.35 -21.43
N ARG A 221 -3.67 -16.22 -21.52
CA ARG A 221 -2.79 -15.93 -20.37
C ARG A 221 -2.97 -14.51 -19.83
N VAL A 222 -3.23 -13.52 -20.69
CA VAL A 222 -3.52 -12.13 -20.27
C VAL A 222 -4.86 -12.08 -19.55
N LEU A 223 -5.86 -12.84 -20.04
CA LEU A 223 -7.15 -12.96 -19.39
C LEU A 223 -7.03 -13.64 -18.02
N ALA A 224 -6.31 -14.77 -17.94
CA ALA A 224 -6.05 -15.47 -16.68
C ALA A 224 -5.32 -14.59 -15.66
N ARG A 225 -4.33 -13.80 -16.11
CA ARG A 225 -3.62 -12.85 -15.25
C ARG A 225 -4.55 -11.77 -14.70
N ARG A 226 -5.39 -11.18 -15.54
CA ARG A 226 -6.37 -10.16 -15.12
C ARG A 226 -7.43 -10.75 -14.19
N ALA A 227 -7.92 -11.96 -14.47
CA ALA A 227 -8.84 -12.67 -13.59
C ALA A 227 -8.20 -12.91 -12.21
N LEU A 228 -6.97 -13.42 -12.17
CA LEU A 228 -6.22 -13.59 -10.93
C LEU A 228 -6.00 -12.26 -10.20
N ALA A 229 -5.69 -11.18 -10.92
CA ALA A 229 -5.54 -9.86 -10.34
C ALA A 229 -6.84 -9.39 -9.67
N VAL A 230 -8.01 -9.60 -10.29
CA VAL A 230 -9.32 -9.27 -9.70
C VAL A 230 -9.62 -10.13 -8.47
N VAL A 231 -9.35 -11.43 -8.54
CA VAL A 231 -9.55 -12.37 -7.41
C VAL A 231 -8.69 -11.96 -6.20
N LEU A 232 -7.46 -11.50 -6.40
CA LEU A 232 -6.60 -10.99 -5.34
C LEU A 232 -6.99 -9.57 -4.88
N ALA A 233 -7.58 -8.78 -5.78
CA ALA A 233 -7.90 -7.38 -5.53
C ALA A 233 -9.09 -7.17 -4.59
N ALA A 234 -10.15 -7.97 -4.71
CA ALA A 234 -11.32 -7.85 -3.85
C ALA A 234 -11.00 -8.00 -2.35
N PRO A 235 -10.31 -9.07 -1.90
CA PRO A 235 -9.90 -9.17 -0.50
C PRO A 235 -8.87 -8.09 -0.14
N THR A 236 -7.99 -7.69 -1.07
CA THR A 236 -7.05 -6.59 -0.83
C THR A 236 -7.76 -5.27 -0.51
N ALA A 237 -8.76 -4.91 -1.31
CA ALA A 237 -9.53 -3.69 -1.12
C ALA A 237 -10.30 -3.71 0.21
N LEU A 238 -10.96 -4.83 0.51
CA LEU A 238 -11.67 -5.03 1.78
C LEU A 238 -10.71 -4.87 2.97
N PHE A 239 -9.58 -5.56 2.95
CA PHE A 239 -8.60 -5.51 4.04
C PHE A 239 -7.96 -4.15 4.21
N LEU A 240 -7.63 -3.45 3.12
CA LEU A 240 -7.13 -2.08 3.21
C LEU A 240 -8.19 -1.12 3.77
N GLY A 241 -9.45 -1.28 3.38
CA GLY A 241 -10.57 -0.51 3.92
C GLY A 241 -10.74 -0.73 5.42
N LEU A 242 -10.81 -1.99 5.87
CA LEU A 242 -10.90 -2.34 7.30
C LEU A 242 -9.66 -1.87 8.08
N GLY A 243 -8.47 -1.98 7.48
CA GLY A 243 -7.21 -1.50 8.04
C GLY A 243 -7.20 0.00 8.31
N ALA A 244 -7.81 0.80 7.44
CA ALA A 244 -7.87 2.26 7.59
C ALA A 244 -8.81 2.74 8.71
N VAL A 245 -9.74 1.90 9.15
CA VAL A 245 -10.59 2.19 10.33
C VAL A 245 -9.77 2.10 11.63
N ALA A 246 -8.67 1.35 11.64
CA ALA A 246 -7.83 1.23 12.83
C ALA A 246 -7.09 2.54 13.15
N PRO A 247 -7.21 3.09 14.37
CA PRO A 247 -6.51 4.30 14.76
C PRO A 247 -4.99 4.20 14.52
N GLY A 248 -4.44 5.16 13.78
CA GLY A 248 -3.00 5.30 13.53
C GLY A 248 -2.38 4.31 12.52
N SER A 249 -3.13 3.36 11.94
CA SER A 249 -2.61 2.48 10.89
C SER A 249 -2.13 3.26 9.65
N ALA A 250 -2.87 4.30 9.27
CA ALA A 250 -2.54 5.21 8.18
C ALA A 250 -1.24 5.98 8.46
N PHE A 251 -0.98 6.41 9.70
CA PHE A 251 0.29 7.03 10.06
C PHE A 251 1.48 6.11 9.77
N VAL A 252 1.40 4.85 10.23
CA VAL A 252 2.49 3.87 10.04
C VAL A 252 2.72 3.60 8.56
N ALA A 253 1.65 3.38 7.79
CA ALA A 253 1.72 3.17 6.35
C ALA A 253 2.31 4.39 5.62
N GLY A 254 1.85 5.60 5.96
CA GLY A 254 2.35 6.86 5.41
C GLY A 254 3.82 7.10 5.72
N ALA A 255 4.25 6.88 6.96
CA ALA A 255 5.66 7.00 7.35
C ALA A 255 6.56 6.01 6.60
N ALA A 256 6.12 4.75 6.45
CA ALA A 256 6.85 3.73 5.71
C ALA A 256 6.97 4.08 4.21
N LEU A 257 5.88 4.55 3.60
CA LEU A 257 5.88 4.98 2.20
C LEU A 257 6.71 6.25 1.99
N ALA A 258 6.67 7.21 2.91
CA ALA A 258 7.51 8.39 2.86
C ALA A 258 9.00 8.01 2.89
N ALA A 259 9.39 7.09 3.78
CA ALA A 259 10.76 6.57 3.82
C ALA A 259 11.15 5.88 2.50
N ALA A 260 10.28 5.03 1.94
CA ALA A 260 10.53 4.33 0.68
C ALA A 260 10.68 5.31 -0.51
N CYS A 261 9.78 6.30 -0.61
CA CYS A 261 9.84 7.35 -1.62
C CYS A 261 11.10 8.21 -1.46
N LEU A 262 11.52 8.52 -0.23
CA LEU A 262 12.74 9.28 0.05
C LEU A 262 14.00 8.52 -0.40
N VAL A 263 14.07 7.21 -0.10
CA VAL A 263 15.16 6.35 -0.58
C VAL A 263 15.18 6.35 -2.11
N ARG A 264 14.01 6.21 -2.74
CA ARG A 264 13.91 6.18 -4.21
C ARG A 264 14.28 7.51 -4.85
N ARG A 265 13.92 8.63 -4.24
CA ARG A 265 14.29 9.99 -4.66
C ARG A 265 15.80 10.22 -4.60
N ARG A 266 16.48 9.62 -3.61
CA ARG A 266 17.94 9.72 -3.43
C ARG A 266 18.73 8.82 -4.38
N ASP A 267 18.11 7.78 -4.93
CA ASP A 267 18.69 6.93 -5.96
C ASP A 267 18.77 7.75 -7.27
N PRO A 268 19.96 8.17 -7.73
CA PRO A 268 20.05 8.90 -8.98
C PRO A 268 19.57 7.98 -10.09
N ALA A 269 18.56 8.40 -10.85
CA ALA A 269 18.32 7.80 -12.16
C ALA A 269 19.65 7.86 -12.94
N PRO A 270 20.00 6.84 -13.75
CA PRO A 270 21.10 6.98 -14.67
C PRO A 270 20.81 8.18 -15.54
N ARG A 271 21.49 9.30 -15.28
CA ARG A 271 21.52 10.45 -16.19
C ARG A 271 21.86 9.84 -17.55
N SER A 272 21.08 10.17 -18.56
CA SER A 272 21.44 9.97 -19.96
C SER A 272 22.72 10.76 -20.20
N VAL A 273 23.85 10.15 -19.85
CA VAL A 273 25.18 10.63 -20.19
C VAL A 273 25.26 10.46 -21.69
N GLN A 274 25.27 11.60 -22.38
CA GLN A 274 25.78 11.77 -23.73
C GLN A 274 26.99 10.84 -23.91
N PRO A 275 27.05 10.00 -24.96
CA PRO A 275 28.01 8.90 -25.01
C PRO A 275 29.43 9.46 -24.86
N ALA A 276 30.03 9.23 -23.70
CA ALA A 276 31.44 9.48 -23.50
C ALA A 276 32.23 8.54 -24.44
N PRO A 277 33.39 8.97 -24.96
CA PRO A 277 34.25 8.11 -25.77
C PRO A 277 34.50 6.77 -25.05
N PRO A 278 34.68 5.67 -25.81
CA PRO A 278 34.68 4.32 -25.26
C PRO A 278 35.76 4.19 -24.17
N GLN A 279 35.32 4.22 -22.92
CA GLN A 279 36.20 3.92 -21.80
C GLN A 279 36.30 2.40 -21.64
N PRO A 280 37.49 1.89 -21.25
CA PRO A 280 37.65 0.47 -20.94
C PRO A 280 36.61 0.06 -19.89
N PRO A 281 36.02 -1.14 -20.00
CA PRO A 281 34.92 -1.55 -19.16
C PRO A 281 35.36 -1.59 -17.70
N LEU A 282 35.00 -0.56 -16.92
CA LEU A 282 35.11 -0.62 -15.48
C LEU A 282 34.20 -1.76 -14.99
N PRO A 283 34.65 -2.57 -14.02
CA PRO A 283 33.82 -3.63 -13.45
C PRO A 283 32.55 -2.99 -12.87
N ARG A 284 31.42 -3.18 -13.56
CA ARG A 284 30.11 -2.74 -13.08
C ARG A 284 29.91 -3.33 -11.68
N ARG A 285 29.86 -2.48 -10.64
CA ARG A 285 29.39 -2.88 -9.30
C ARG A 285 27.97 -3.41 -9.45
N ARG A 286 27.83 -4.74 -9.61
CA ARG A 286 26.53 -5.42 -9.60
C ARG A 286 25.86 -5.10 -8.26
N ARG A 287 24.71 -4.41 -8.28
CA ARG A 287 23.81 -4.41 -7.12
C ARG A 287 23.48 -5.88 -6.86
N PRO A 288 23.85 -6.45 -5.71
CA PRO A 288 23.63 -7.86 -5.47
C PRO A 288 22.11 -8.11 -5.41
N PRO A 289 21.59 -9.19 -6.04
CA PRO A 289 20.15 -9.45 -6.16
C PRO A 289 19.50 -9.46 -4.78
N LEU A 290 18.33 -8.83 -4.56
CA LEU A 290 17.67 -8.73 -3.24
C LEU A 290 17.66 -10.04 -2.41
N VAL A 291 17.64 -11.18 -3.09
CA VAL A 291 17.78 -12.51 -2.48
C VAL A 291 19.26 -12.91 -2.43
N ALA A 292 19.85 -12.86 -1.24
CA ALA A 292 21.23 -13.25 -1.00
C ALA A 292 21.42 -14.75 -0.72
N ASP A 293 20.36 -15.54 -0.52
CA ASP A 293 20.43 -16.99 -0.26
C ASP A 293 19.15 -17.67 -0.74
N GLY A 294 19.24 -18.64 -1.67
CA GLY A 294 18.08 -19.38 -2.18
C GLY A 294 17.28 -20.08 -1.07
N ARG A 295 17.96 -20.57 -0.03
CA ARG A 295 17.34 -21.19 1.16
C ARG A 295 16.48 -20.21 1.97
N ARG A 296 16.93 -18.96 2.13
CA ARG A 296 16.18 -17.94 2.89
C ARG A 296 14.93 -17.48 2.14
N ALA A 297 15.04 -17.31 0.82
CA ALA A 297 13.87 -17.01 0.00
C ALA A 297 12.85 -18.16 0.01
N ALA A 298 13.31 -19.41 -0.01
CA ALA A 298 12.43 -20.57 0.12
C ALA A 298 11.71 -20.59 1.48
N ALA A 299 12.44 -20.41 2.59
CA ALA A 299 11.86 -20.34 3.93
C ALA A 299 10.86 -19.18 4.08
N ALA A 300 11.22 -17.98 3.60
CA ALA A 300 10.31 -16.84 3.59
C ALA A 300 9.05 -17.12 2.73
N GLY A 301 9.21 -17.82 1.61
CA GLY A 301 8.10 -18.26 0.77
C GLY A 301 7.17 -19.25 1.49
N GLN A 302 7.73 -20.25 2.16
CA GLN A 302 6.96 -21.22 2.95
C GLN A 302 6.17 -20.56 4.08
N LEU A 303 6.82 -19.66 4.83
CA LEU A 303 6.17 -18.88 5.89
C LEU A 303 5.05 -18.00 5.33
N ALA A 304 5.27 -17.37 4.18
CA ALA A 304 4.24 -16.56 3.54
C ALA A 304 3.06 -17.40 3.02
N VAL A 305 3.30 -18.59 2.46
CA VAL A 305 2.20 -19.51 2.07
C VAL A 305 1.42 -19.96 3.29
N ALA A 306 2.10 -20.37 4.37
CA ALA A 306 1.45 -20.76 5.61
C ALA A 306 0.61 -19.61 6.20
N ALA A 307 1.18 -18.40 6.25
CA ALA A 307 0.48 -17.20 6.70
C ALA A 307 -0.72 -16.84 5.82
N LEU A 308 -0.61 -17.03 4.50
CA LEU A 308 -1.72 -16.79 3.58
C LEU A 308 -2.88 -17.74 3.86
N VAL A 309 -2.61 -19.05 3.99
CA VAL A 309 -3.63 -20.08 4.22
C VAL A 309 -4.26 -19.92 5.60
N VAL A 310 -3.43 -19.93 6.66
CA VAL A 310 -3.88 -19.81 8.05
C VAL A 310 -4.55 -18.47 8.31
N GLY A 311 -3.95 -17.38 7.82
CA GLY A 311 -4.53 -16.04 7.94
C GLY A 311 -5.87 -15.93 7.23
N SER A 312 -6.03 -16.51 6.04
CA SER A 312 -7.30 -16.41 5.30
C SER A 312 -8.42 -17.15 6.03
N ALA A 313 -8.13 -18.34 6.55
CA ALA A 313 -9.06 -19.11 7.36
C ALA A 313 -9.42 -18.38 8.66
N ALA A 314 -8.41 -17.83 9.35
CA ALA A 314 -8.60 -17.07 10.59
C ALA A 314 -9.45 -15.82 10.37
N THR A 315 -9.21 -15.07 9.28
CA THR A 315 -9.99 -13.89 8.95
C THR A 315 -11.42 -14.24 8.54
N ALA A 316 -11.61 -15.28 7.72
CA ALA A 316 -12.95 -15.77 7.40
C ALA A 316 -13.73 -16.17 8.65
N HIS A 317 -13.06 -16.83 9.60
CA HIS A 317 -13.64 -17.19 10.89
C HIS A 317 -13.94 -15.97 11.76
N ALA A 318 -13.04 -14.99 11.81
CA ALA A 318 -13.25 -13.78 12.60
C ALA A 318 -14.48 -12.98 12.11
N LEU A 319 -14.66 -12.89 10.79
CA LEU A 319 -15.69 -12.07 10.17
C LEU A 319 -17.03 -12.79 9.99
N GLY A 320 -17.01 -14.10 9.67
CA GLY A 320 -18.20 -14.88 9.34
C GLY A 320 -18.61 -15.90 10.40
N GLY A 321 -17.80 -16.08 11.45
CA GLY A 321 -17.96 -17.15 12.42
C GLY A 321 -19.32 -17.23 13.08
N PHE A 322 -20.01 -16.10 13.22
CA PHE A 322 -21.36 -16.02 13.78
C PHE A 322 -22.41 -16.81 12.98
N VAL A 323 -22.18 -17.05 11.68
CA VAL A 323 -23.15 -17.73 10.78
C VAL A 323 -23.18 -19.24 11.04
N TRP A 324 -22.08 -19.82 11.52
CA TRP A 324 -21.95 -21.27 11.73
C TRP A 324 -21.57 -21.64 13.17
N GLN A 325 -21.58 -20.66 14.09
CA GLN A 325 -21.23 -20.88 15.48
C GLN A 325 -22.23 -21.82 16.17
N ASP A 326 -23.53 -21.67 15.88
CA ASP A 326 -24.58 -22.53 16.42
C ASP A 326 -24.35 -24.00 16.01
N ALA A 327 -23.99 -24.25 14.75
CA ALA A 327 -23.66 -25.59 14.28
C ALA A 327 -22.40 -26.19 14.93
N LEU A 328 -21.42 -25.36 15.33
CA LEU A 328 -20.22 -25.81 16.04
C LEU A 328 -20.51 -26.10 17.53
N LEU A 329 -21.40 -25.32 18.14
CA LEU A 329 -21.90 -25.55 19.51
C LEU A 329 -22.65 -26.88 19.57
N ASP A 330 -23.52 -27.14 18.60
CA ASP A 330 -24.28 -28.39 18.49
C ASP A 330 -23.37 -29.61 18.25
N ALA A 331 -22.23 -29.42 17.57
CA ALA A 331 -21.22 -30.46 17.35
C ALA A 331 -20.35 -30.77 18.59
N GLY A 332 -20.54 -30.08 19.71
CA GLY A 332 -19.80 -30.32 20.95
C GLY A 332 -18.30 -29.99 20.87
N LEU A 333 -17.90 -29.14 19.92
CA LEU A 333 -16.49 -28.81 19.73
C LEU A 333 -15.98 -27.90 20.86
N PRO A 334 -14.80 -28.17 21.45
CA PRO A 334 -14.28 -27.44 22.61
C PRO A 334 -13.98 -25.95 22.36
N LEU A 335 -13.99 -25.51 21.10
CA LEU A 335 -13.77 -24.12 20.69
C LEU A 335 -15.07 -23.32 20.54
N ALA A 336 -16.24 -23.96 20.66
CA ALA A 336 -17.53 -23.36 20.34
C ALA A 336 -18.00 -22.28 21.33
N GLY A 337 -17.50 -22.32 22.57
CA GLY A 337 -17.79 -21.31 23.60
C GLY A 337 -17.00 -19.99 23.46
N MET A 338 -15.98 -19.93 22.60
CA MET A 338 -15.24 -18.70 22.33
C MET A 338 -15.95 -17.87 21.26
N ARG A 339 -16.02 -16.53 21.47
CA ARG A 339 -16.51 -15.61 20.43
C ARG A 339 -15.67 -15.80 19.15
N PRO A 340 -16.26 -16.10 17.99
CA PRO A 340 -15.50 -16.45 16.77
C PRO A 340 -14.51 -15.38 16.34
N MET A 341 -14.86 -14.11 16.56
CA MET A 341 -13.97 -12.98 16.33
C MET A 341 -12.65 -13.11 17.11
N ASN A 342 -12.70 -13.52 18.38
CA ASN A 342 -11.53 -13.63 19.24
C ASN A 342 -10.61 -14.78 18.82
N LEU A 343 -11.18 -15.95 18.51
CA LEU A 343 -10.40 -17.08 18.02
C LEU A 343 -9.73 -16.75 16.69
N GLY A 344 -10.47 -16.12 15.76
CA GLY A 344 -9.94 -15.67 14.49
C GLY A 344 -8.81 -14.64 14.65
N LEU A 345 -8.94 -13.69 15.56
CA LEU A 345 -7.88 -12.72 15.88
C LEU A 345 -6.65 -13.39 16.50
N ALA A 346 -6.83 -14.37 17.38
CA ALA A 346 -5.73 -15.11 18.00
C ALA A 346 -4.90 -15.90 16.97
N VAL A 347 -5.58 -16.67 16.12
CA VAL A 347 -4.93 -17.44 15.05
C VAL A 347 -4.32 -16.50 14.00
N GLY A 348 -5.04 -15.42 13.65
CA GLY A 348 -4.57 -14.37 12.74
C GLY A 348 -3.29 -13.70 13.25
N SER A 349 -3.16 -13.45 14.55
CA SER A 349 -1.93 -12.95 15.18
C SER A 349 -0.74 -13.88 14.92
N GLY A 350 -0.94 -15.20 15.03
CA GLY A 350 0.07 -16.19 14.66
C GLY A 350 0.49 -16.07 13.19
N ALA A 351 -0.48 -15.95 12.27
CA ALA A 351 -0.21 -15.74 10.85
C ALA A 351 0.56 -14.44 10.57
N THR A 352 0.20 -13.33 11.23
CA THR A 352 0.92 -12.05 11.14
C THR A 352 2.35 -12.17 11.64
N ALA A 353 2.60 -12.94 12.70
CA ALA A 353 3.95 -13.21 13.19
C ALA A 353 4.81 -13.92 12.12
N LEU A 354 4.24 -14.88 11.39
CA LEU A 354 4.91 -15.56 10.27
C LEU A 354 5.27 -14.57 9.14
N VAL A 355 4.37 -13.64 8.81
CA VAL A 355 4.65 -12.58 7.81
C VAL A 355 5.82 -11.72 8.26
N VAL A 356 5.84 -11.28 9.52
CA VAL A 356 6.92 -10.45 10.08
C VAL A 356 8.27 -11.17 9.98
N VAL A 357 8.31 -12.47 10.31
CA VAL A 357 9.51 -13.29 10.17
C VAL A 357 9.92 -13.46 8.71
N ALA A 358 8.98 -13.70 7.80
CA ALA A 358 9.25 -13.83 6.37
C ALA A 358 9.86 -12.55 5.79
N VAL A 359 9.32 -11.37 6.15
CA VAL A 359 9.87 -10.07 5.76
C VAL A 359 11.29 -9.88 6.31
N ALA A 360 11.51 -10.22 7.59
CA ALA A 360 12.83 -10.11 8.21
C ALA A 360 13.88 -10.99 7.51
N LEU A 361 13.52 -12.20 7.08
CA LEU A 361 14.40 -13.09 6.31
C LEU A 361 14.82 -12.50 4.96
N LEU A 362 13.93 -11.74 4.31
CA LEU A 362 14.21 -11.09 3.03
C LEU A 362 15.04 -9.81 3.16
N LEU A 363 14.82 -9.03 4.22
CA LEU A 363 15.51 -7.75 4.43
C LEU A 363 16.88 -7.89 5.10
N ALA A 364 17.10 -8.95 5.91
CA ALA A 364 18.32 -9.12 6.68
C ALA A 364 19.48 -9.66 5.84
N ARG A 365 20.05 -8.79 4.98
CA ARG A 365 21.29 -9.08 4.24
C ARG A 365 22.53 -9.16 5.13
N GLN A 366 22.55 -8.40 6.22
CA GLN A 366 23.52 -8.55 7.31
C GLN A 366 22.75 -8.55 8.63
N ARG A 367 22.89 -9.63 9.43
CA ARG A 367 22.27 -9.80 10.75
C ARG A 367 22.87 -8.81 11.76
N SER A 368 22.56 -7.53 11.62
CA SER A 368 22.76 -6.62 12.75
C SER A 368 21.95 -7.15 13.92
N ARG A 369 22.56 -7.22 15.11
CA ARG A 369 21.87 -7.65 16.35
C ARG A 369 20.58 -6.85 16.55
N ALA A 370 20.59 -5.59 16.13
CA ALA A 370 19.44 -4.69 16.07
C ALA A 370 18.26 -5.24 15.26
N ALA A 371 18.48 -5.72 14.03
CA ALA A 371 17.39 -6.24 13.19
C ALA A 371 16.68 -7.44 13.84
N ARG A 372 17.44 -8.33 14.50
CA ARG A 372 16.87 -9.47 15.23
C ARG A 372 16.00 -9.02 16.41
N TRP A 373 16.46 -8.07 17.20
CA TRP A 373 15.68 -7.53 18.33
C TRP A 373 14.42 -6.81 17.87
N VAL A 374 14.49 -6.05 16.76
CA VAL A 374 13.32 -5.40 16.17
C VAL A 374 12.29 -6.43 15.74
N THR A 375 12.70 -7.47 14.99
CA THR A 375 11.80 -8.55 14.57
C THR A 375 11.20 -9.27 15.77
N ALA A 376 12.02 -9.62 16.77
CA ALA A 376 11.54 -10.30 17.98
C ALA A 376 10.52 -9.44 18.74
N GLY A 377 10.78 -8.15 18.90
CA GLY A 377 9.86 -7.22 19.56
C GLY A 377 8.52 -7.10 18.83
N VAL A 378 8.53 -7.00 17.49
CA VAL A 378 7.29 -6.98 16.69
C VAL A 378 6.52 -8.30 16.80
N VAL A 379 7.22 -9.44 16.74
CA VAL A 379 6.60 -10.77 16.91
C VAL A 379 5.95 -10.89 18.29
N VAL A 380 6.65 -10.50 19.36
CA VAL A 380 6.10 -10.52 20.72
C VAL A 380 4.86 -9.65 20.82
N ALA A 381 4.90 -8.41 20.31
CA ALA A 381 3.73 -7.52 20.33
C ALA A 381 2.51 -8.13 19.63
N VAL A 382 2.72 -8.75 18.46
CA VAL A 382 1.65 -9.42 17.69
C VAL A 382 1.11 -10.65 18.42
N LEU A 383 1.96 -11.41 19.11
CA LEU A 383 1.53 -12.56 19.90
C LEU A 383 0.79 -12.14 21.18
N LEU A 384 1.20 -11.04 21.83
CA LEU A 384 0.46 -10.47 22.96
C LEU A 384 -0.98 -10.12 22.57
N ARG A 385 -1.19 -9.56 21.38
CA ARG A 385 -2.54 -9.37 20.80
C ARG A 385 -3.31 -10.68 20.68
N GLY A 386 -2.65 -11.77 20.29
CA GLY A 386 -3.30 -13.07 20.14
C GLY A 386 -3.72 -13.66 21.48
N VAL A 387 -2.86 -13.54 22.49
CA VAL A 387 -3.18 -13.95 23.87
C VAL A 387 -4.32 -13.10 24.44
N ASP A 388 -4.31 -11.79 24.20
CA ASP A 388 -5.38 -10.87 24.56
C ASP A 388 -6.73 -11.31 23.97
N ALA A 389 -6.75 -11.69 22.68
CA ALA A 389 -7.96 -12.19 22.04
C ALA A 389 -8.48 -13.48 22.71
N LEU A 390 -7.59 -14.41 23.06
CA LEU A 390 -7.97 -15.67 23.73
C LEU A 390 -8.54 -15.48 25.13
N ARG A 391 -8.13 -14.42 25.85
CA ARG A 391 -8.62 -14.13 27.21
C ARG A 391 -10.05 -13.61 27.25
N GLY A 392 -10.58 -13.16 26.11
CA GLY A 392 -11.97 -12.69 26.01
C GLY A 392 -12.15 -11.23 26.43
N PRO A 393 -13.37 -10.68 26.27
CA PRO A 393 -13.65 -9.27 26.51
C PRO A 393 -13.50 -8.84 27.98
N GLU A 394 -13.53 -9.78 28.93
CA GLU A 394 -13.46 -9.49 30.37
C GLU A 394 -12.03 -9.22 30.86
N SER A 395 -10.99 -9.55 30.08
CA SER A 395 -9.60 -9.45 30.55
C SER A 395 -8.98 -8.05 30.47
N GLY A 396 -9.76 -7.05 30.05
CA GLY A 396 -9.25 -5.71 29.72
C GLY A 396 -8.34 -5.71 28.48
N ALA A 397 -8.13 -4.53 27.89
CA ALA A 397 -7.26 -4.35 26.71
C ALA A 397 -5.76 -4.20 27.08
N GLU A 398 -5.36 -4.72 28.23
CA GLU A 398 -4.03 -4.47 28.82
C GLU A 398 -2.90 -5.04 27.96
N LEU A 399 -3.05 -6.28 27.48
CA LEU A 399 -2.04 -6.92 26.64
C LEU A 399 -1.96 -6.29 25.25
N LEU A 400 -3.10 -5.82 24.73
CA LEU A 400 -3.16 -5.03 23.51
C LEU A 400 -2.36 -3.72 23.67
N PHE A 401 -2.59 -2.97 24.75
CA PHE A 401 -1.84 -1.74 25.02
C PHE A 401 -0.35 -1.99 25.29
N ALA A 402 -0.01 -3.06 26.02
CA ALA A 402 1.38 -3.47 26.25
C ALA A 402 2.09 -3.81 24.93
N GLY A 403 1.40 -4.54 24.03
CA GLY A 403 1.88 -4.79 22.68
C GLY A 403 2.07 -3.50 21.87
N GLY A 404 1.12 -2.57 21.93
CA GLY A 404 1.20 -1.27 21.28
C GLY A 404 2.40 -0.46 21.77
N ALA A 405 2.57 -0.37 23.09
CA ALA A 405 3.72 0.28 23.71
C ALA A 405 5.05 -0.37 23.26
N LEU A 406 5.11 -1.70 23.19
CA LEU A 406 6.29 -2.41 22.70
C LEU A 406 6.60 -2.07 21.23
N LEU A 407 5.59 -2.01 20.35
CA LEU A 407 5.78 -1.55 18.97
C LEU A 407 6.28 -0.11 18.91
N GLY A 408 5.77 0.75 19.79
CA GLY A 408 6.24 2.11 19.97
C GLY A 408 7.71 2.22 20.33
N LEU A 409 8.15 1.43 21.31
CA LEU A 409 9.56 1.37 21.73
C LEU A 409 10.46 0.82 20.63
N VAL A 410 10.03 -0.24 19.93
CA VAL A 410 10.76 -0.78 18.77
C VAL A 410 10.89 0.28 17.67
N GLY A 411 9.80 0.99 17.38
CA GLY A 411 9.78 2.10 16.44
C GLY A 411 10.72 3.23 16.84
N ALA A 412 10.72 3.63 18.11
CA ALA A 412 11.63 4.63 18.67
C ALA A 412 13.09 4.25 18.45
N VAL A 413 13.47 3.00 18.74
CA VAL A 413 14.85 2.52 18.58
C VAL A 413 15.29 2.54 17.12
N VAL A 414 14.40 2.21 16.18
CA VAL A 414 14.70 2.30 14.74
C VAL A 414 14.82 3.76 14.31
N LEU A 415 13.88 4.61 14.71
CA LEU A 415 13.83 6.02 14.35
C LEU A 415 15.03 6.81 14.90
N ALA A 416 15.41 6.56 16.15
CA ALA A 416 16.57 7.19 16.79
C ALA A 416 17.86 6.98 15.98
N ARG A 417 18.01 5.84 15.30
CA ARG A 417 19.19 5.55 14.46
C ARG A 417 19.22 6.32 13.14
N VAL A 418 18.07 6.76 12.64
CA VAL A 418 17.93 7.44 11.35
C VAL A 418 17.85 8.96 11.51
N LEU A 419 17.34 9.45 12.65
CA LEU A 419 17.24 10.88 12.90
C LEU A 419 18.63 11.55 12.94
N PRO A 420 18.84 12.65 12.21
CA PRO A 420 20.05 13.46 12.33
C PRO A 420 20.04 14.26 13.64
N GLY A 421 21.23 14.64 14.15
CA GLY A 421 21.36 15.54 15.31
C GLY A 421 22.09 14.95 16.52
N ARG A 422 22.06 15.68 17.64
CA ARG A 422 22.70 15.31 18.90
C ARG A 422 22.01 14.07 19.52
N PRO A 423 22.76 13.13 20.13
CA PRO A 423 22.21 11.87 20.61
C PRO A 423 21.09 12.06 21.63
N ALA A 424 21.23 12.99 22.58
CA ALA A 424 20.20 13.29 23.57
C ALA A 424 18.87 13.72 22.91
N LEU A 425 18.92 14.69 22.00
CA LEU A 425 17.73 15.17 21.28
C LEU A 425 17.13 14.09 20.37
N ARG A 426 17.96 13.25 19.75
CA ARG A 426 17.49 12.14 18.90
C ARG A 426 16.72 11.11 19.70
N TRP A 427 17.24 10.69 20.84
CA TRP A 427 16.60 9.69 21.70
C TRP A 427 15.34 10.23 22.38
N THR A 428 15.34 11.49 22.82
CA THR A 428 14.12 12.12 23.36
C THR A 428 13.04 12.29 22.29
N THR A 429 13.40 12.76 21.10
CA THR A 429 12.44 12.92 19.98
C THR A 429 11.90 11.55 19.52
N ALA A 430 12.77 10.56 19.38
CA ALA A 430 12.36 9.21 19.01
C ALA A 430 11.53 8.53 20.10
N GLY A 431 11.84 8.76 21.37
CA GLY A 431 11.07 8.29 22.51
C GLY A 431 9.68 8.93 22.57
N ALA A 432 9.60 10.26 22.44
CA ALA A 432 8.31 10.97 22.42
C ALA A 432 7.42 10.53 21.25
N LEU A 433 8.00 10.41 20.05
CA LEU A 433 7.29 9.87 18.87
C LEU A 433 6.92 8.40 19.05
N GLY A 434 7.81 7.58 19.60
CA GLY A 434 7.56 6.16 19.81
C GLY A 434 6.52 5.86 20.88
N VAL A 435 6.48 6.62 21.97
CA VAL A 435 5.48 6.45 23.03
C VAL A 435 4.12 7.01 22.57
N GLY A 436 4.08 8.26 22.10
CA GLY A 436 2.84 8.92 21.70
C GLY A 436 2.19 8.29 20.46
N VAL A 437 2.99 7.98 19.43
CA VAL A 437 2.47 7.36 18.21
C VAL A 437 2.39 5.85 18.33
N GLY A 438 3.29 5.21 19.08
CA GLY A 438 3.31 3.76 19.19
C GLY A 438 2.19 3.17 20.03
N VAL A 439 1.74 3.83 21.10
CA VAL A 439 0.59 3.32 21.84
C VAL A 439 -0.68 3.43 20.98
N GLY A 440 -0.96 4.57 20.36
CA GLY A 440 -2.14 4.72 19.50
C GLY A 440 -2.06 3.90 18.21
N ALA A 441 -1.04 4.15 17.38
CA ALA A 441 -0.87 3.49 16.09
C ALA A 441 -0.46 2.03 16.21
N GLY A 442 0.33 1.66 17.23
CA GLY A 442 0.67 0.27 17.50
C GLY A 442 -0.55 -0.52 17.98
N THR A 443 -1.42 0.07 18.82
CA THR A 443 -2.68 -0.57 19.21
C THR A 443 -3.60 -0.77 18.01
N GLY A 444 -3.80 0.24 17.16
CA GLY A 444 -4.61 0.08 15.95
C GLY A 444 -4.00 -0.92 14.96
N ALA A 445 -2.68 -0.88 14.78
CA ALA A 445 -1.98 -1.86 13.95
C ALA A 445 -2.10 -3.29 14.50
N LEU A 446 -2.09 -3.49 15.82
CA LEU A 446 -2.30 -4.79 16.44
C LEU A 446 -3.77 -5.22 16.41
N ALA A 447 -4.71 -4.28 16.49
CA ALA A 447 -6.13 -4.59 16.42
C ALA A 447 -6.51 -5.21 15.07
N VAL A 448 -5.97 -4.68 13.98
CA VAL A 448 -6.33 -5.11 12.61
C VAL A 448 -5.27 -5.99 11.96
N GLY A 449 -4.02 -5.94 12.43
CA GLY A 449 -2.89 -6.73 11.92
C GLY A 449 -3.19 -8.21 11.70
N PRO A 450 -3.87 -8.92 12.63
CA PRO A 450 -4.30 -10.31 12.42
C PRO A 450 -5.17 -10.52 11.18
N LEU A 451 -6.10 -9.60 10.90
CA LEU A 451 -6.99 -9.67 9.75
C LEU A 451 -6.26 -9.37 8.43
N LEU A 452 -5.17 -8.59 8.49
CA LEU A 452 -4.33 -8.22 7.35
C LEU A 452 -3.22 -9.24 7.03
N ALA A 453 -3.07 -10.31 7.81
CA ALA A 453 -2.05 -11.34 7.59
C ALA A 453 -2.04 -11.89 6.14
N PRO A 454 -3.20 -12.19 5.51
CA PRO A 454 -3.25 -12.69 4.14
C PRO A 454 -2.66 -11.69 3.13
N LEU A 455 -2.96 -10.40 3.32
CA LEU A 455 -2.46 -9.34 2.46
C LEU A 455 -0.93 -9.22 2.58
N GLY A 456 -0.42 -9.19 3.81
CA GLY A 456 1.03 -9.14 4.07
C GLY A 456 1.76 -10.33 3.46
N ALA A 457 1.19 -11.53 3.59
CA ALA A 457 1.71 -12.75 2.97
C ALA A 457 1.73 -12.66 1.43
N ALA A 458 0.65 -12.18 0.80
CA ALA A 458 0.57 -12.00 -0.64
C ALA A 458 1.63 -11.01 -1.16
N VAL A 459 1.87 -9.92 -0.43
CA VAL A 459 2.94 -8.94 -0.75
C VAL A 459 4.32 -9.58 -0.71
N VAL A 460 4.62 -10.38 0.32
CA VAL A 460 5.89 -11.12 0.44
C VAL A 460 6.09 -12.08 -0.73
N LEU A 461 5.06 -12.84 -1.09
CA LEU A 461 5.10 -13.74 -2.25
C LEU A 461 5.32 -12.96 -3.55
N GLY A 462 4.61 -11.84 -3.75
CA GLY A 462 4.81 -10.96 -4.90
C GLY A 462 6.24 -10.44 -5.01
N ALA A 463 6.84 -10.00 -3.89
CA ALA A 463 8.21 -9.53 -3.85
C ALA A 463 9.22 -10.65 -4.21
N LEU A 464 9.00 -11.87 -3.69
CA LEU A 464 9.78 -13.05 -4.04
C LEU A 464 9.68 -13.36 -5.54
N PHE A 465 8.48 -13.36 -6.11
CA PHE A 465 8.27 -13.58 -7.55
C PHE A 465 8.98 -12.54 -8.41
N VAL A 466 8.85 -11.26 -8.08
CA VAL A 466 9.53 -10.16 -8.80
C VAL A 466 11.05 -10.33 -8.73
N SER A 467 11.58 -10.70 -7.57
CA SER A 467 13.02 -10.90 -7.38
C SER A 467 13.56 -12.08 -8.20
N ALA A 468 12.85 -13.21 -8.21
CA ALA A 468 13.21 -14.40 -8.99
C ALA A 468 13.16 -14.13 -10.50
N ALA A 469 12.13 -13.40 -10.97
CA ALA A 469 12.00 -13.01 -12.38
C ALA A 469 13.15 -12.10 -12.83
N ARG A 470 13.59 -11.15 -11.98
CA ARG A 470 14.74 -10.28 -12.27
C ARG A 470 16.05 -11.06 -12.34
N ALA A 471 16.26 -12.01 -11.43
CA ALA A 471 17.46 -12.85 -11.43
C ALA A 471 17.59 -13.66 -12.72
N ARG A 472 16.51 -14.27 -13.21
CA ARG A 472 16.52 -15.05 -14.47
C ARG A 472 16.88 -14.20 -15.69
N ARG A 473 16.37 -12.96 -15.79
CA ARG A 473 16.73 -12.04 -16.90
C ARG A 473 18.22 -11.71 -16.91
N SER A 474 18.83 -11.54 -15.73
CA SER A 474 20.26 -11.20 -15.64
C SER A 474 21.18 -12.33 -16.12
N VAL A 475 20.77 -13.59 -15.94
CA VAL A 475 21.51 -14.77 -16.43
C VAL A 475 21.39 -14.87 -17.96
N GLN A 476 20.18 -14.74 -18.49
CA GLN A 476 19.94 -14.78 -19.94
C GLN A 476 20.71 -13.69 -20.72
N SER A 477 20.83 -12.48 -20.15
CA SER A 477 21.63 -11.41 -20.77
C SER A 477 23.14 -11.64 -20.71
N ALA A 478 23.61 -12.53 -19.84
CA ALA A 478 25.04 -12.87 -19.73
C ALA A 478 25.45 -13.96 -20.73
N ASP A 479 24.55 -14.91 -21.03
CA ASP A 479 24.80 -15.97 -22.02
C ASP A 479 24.72 -15.47 -23.47
N THR A 480 24.05 -14.35 -23.74
CA THR A 480 24.01 -13.71 -25.08
C THR A 480 25.15 -12.71 -25.32
N GLY A 481 26.30 -12.86 -24.64
CA GLY A 481 27.49 -12.05 -24.89
C GLY A 481 27.96 -12.16 -26.35
N PRO A 482 28.65 -11.13 -26.89
CA PRO A 482 29.00 -11.09 -28.31
C PRO A 482 29.81 -12.32 -28.68
N ALA A 483 29.35 -13.04 -29.71
CA ALA A 483 30.08 -14.15 -30.30
C ALA A 483 31.52 -13.70 -30.58
N PRO A 484 32.55 -14.51 -30.24
CA PRO A 484 33.93 -14.14 -30.50
C PRO A 484 34.05 -13.82 -31.98
N SER A 485 34.48 -12.59 -32.29
CA SER A 485 34.74 -12.17 -33.65
C SER A 485 35.73 -13.15 -34.25
N ARG A 486 35.28 -13.93 -35.25
CA ARG A 486 36.17 -14.70 -36.10
C ARG A 486 37.14 -13.70 -36.71
N ARG A 487 38.34 -13.63 -36.15
CA ARG A 487 39.48 -12.99 -36.80
C ARG A 487 39.63 -13.70 -38.14
N SER A 488 39.42 -12.95 -39.22
CA SER A 488 39.88 -13.29 -40.55
C SER A 488 41.39 -13.57 -40.46
N ALA A 489 41.76 -14.83 -40.50
CA ALA A 489 43.09 -15.23 -40.90
C ALA A 489 43.18 -15.01 -42.41
N SER A 490 44.13 -14.18 -42.80
CA SER A 490 44.58 -13.93 -44.16
C SER A 490 44.93 -15.24 -44.90
N ALA A 491 44.48 -15.33 -46.15
CA ALA A 491 45.29 -15.80 -47.26
C ALA A 491 44.88 -14.97 -48.48
#